data_AF-A0A9J7M2D6-F1
#
_entry.id   AF-A0A9J7M2D6-F1
#
_cell.length_a   1.000
_cell.length_b   1.000
_cell.length_c   1.000
_cell.angle_alpha   90.00
_cell.angle_beta   90.00
_cell.angle_gamma   90.00
#
_symmetry.space_group_name_H-M   'P 1'
#
loop_
_entity.id
_entity.type
_entity.pdbx_description
1 polymer ?
#
loop_
_entity_poly.entity_id
_entity_poly.type
_entity_poly.pdbx_seq_one_letter_code
_entity_poly.pdbx_strand_id
1 'polypeptide(L)'
;MRIFIALVLVMCVTWRVTEGYTYFAQLQSEDRLYGPEGNVRVVSTQYCEWEGKKMMIGSSWKTTGCEQCSCSEAGLFCAGSGRYLVPDHCLLLVDETCQTELVDANDPFSPCGMPQVFHGK
;
A
#
# COMPACT_ATOMS: atom_id res chain seq x y z
N MET A 1 36.32 -9.26 6.95
CA MET A 1 35.75 -7.99 6.42
C MET A 1 35.02 -8.18 5.08
N ARG A 2 35.62 -8.84 4.07
CA ARG A 2 34.96 -9.11 2.77
C ARG A 2 33.67 -9.96 2.84
N ILE A 3 33.60 -10.91 3.78
CA ILE A 3 32.43 -11.79 3.97
C ILE A 3 31.21 -11.01 4.50
N PHE A 4 31.41 -10.04 5.39
CA PHE A 4 30.33 -9.20 5.92
C PHE A 4 29.74 -8.29 4.85
N ILE A 5 30.58 -7.76 3.96
CA ILE A 5 30.11 -6.95 2.82
C ILE A 5 29.29 -7.80 1.85
N ALA A 6 29.73 -9.03 1.58
CA ALA A 6 28.99 -9.96 0.72
C ALA A 6 27.61 -10.33 1.32
N LEU A 7 27.53 -10.58 2.63
CA LEU A 7 26.26 -10.90 3.30
C LEU A 7 25.28 -9.72 3.29
N VAL A 8 25.76 -8.49 3.52
CA VAL A 8 24.92 -7.27 3.46
C VAL A 8 24.39 -7.06 2.04
N LEU A 9 25.21 -7.25 1.02
CA LEU A 9 24.78 -7.13 -0.37
C LEU A 9 23.75 -8.20 -0.75
N VAL A 10 23.89 -9.44 -0.28
CA VAL A 10 22.89 -10.50 -0.50
C VAL A 10 21.56 -10.16 0.17
N MET A 11 21.57 -9.64 1.40
CA MET A 11 20.34 -9.21 2.10
C MET A 11 19.63 -8.05 1.37
N CYS A 12 20.37 -7.08 0.84
CA CYS A 12 19.78 -5.98 0.06
C CYS A 12 19.15 -6.45 -1.25
N VAL A 13 19.72 -7.48 -1.89
CA VAL A 13 19.18 -8.04 -3.14
C VAL A 13 17.94 -8.90 -2.87
N THR A 14 17.90 -9.64 -1.75
CA THR A 14 16.74 -10.46 -1.39
C THR A 14 15.59 -9.68 -0.74
N TRP A 15 15.78 -8.42 -0.34
CA TRP A 15 14.66 -7.59 0.13
C TRP A 15 13.70 -7.25 -1.02
N ARG A 16 14.16 -7.31 -2.27
CA ARG A 16 13.32 -7.07 -3.44
C ARG A 16 12.38 -8.21 -3.80
N VAL A 17 12.36 -9.34 -3.08
CA VAL A 17 11.45 -10.47 -3.39
C VAL A 17 10.25 -10.59 -2.47
N THR A 18 10.07 -9.67 -1.51
CA THR A 18 8.82 -9.50 -0.74
C THR A 18 8.09 -8.26 -1.28
N GLU A 19 7.66 -8.28 -2.52
CA GLU A 19 7.30 -7.07 -3.28
C GLU A 19 5.91 -6.53 -2.96
N GLY A 20 5.62 -6.10 -1.73
CA GLY A 20 4.65 -5.01 -1.52
C GLY A 20 5.37 -3.67 -1.67
N TYR A 21 4.69 -2.62 -2.13
CA TYR A 21 5.25 -1.28 -2.08
C TYR A 21 4.61 -0.52 -0.93
N THR A 22 5.44 0.25 -0.24
CA THR A 22 4.98 1.24 0.72
C THR A 22 5.68 2.55 0.43
N TYR A 23 4.95 3.63 0.59
CA TYR A 23 5.54 4.96 0.63
C TYR A 23 4.99 5.73 1.81
N PHE A 24 5.81 6.65 2.27
CA PHE A 24 5.54 7.50 3.40
C PHE A 24 5.81 8.94 3.00
N ALA A 25 4.93 9.85 3.42
CA ALA A 25 5.15 11.28 3.27
C ALA A 25 4.91 11.99 4.60
N GLN A 26 5.71 13.03 4.84
CA GLN A 26 5.61 13.81 6.07
C GLN A 26 4.31 14.59 6.13
N LEU A 27 3.87 14.86 7.36
CA LEU A 27 2.72 15.70 7.65
C LEU A 27 3.01 17.14 7.21
N GLN A 28 2.04 17.76 6.55
CA GLN A 28 2.06 19.15 6.13
C GLN A 28 1.22 20.00 7.07
N SER A 29 1.51 21.30 7.11
CA SER A 29 0.77 22.28 7.89
C SER A 29 0.45 23.50 7.02
N GLU A 30 -0.75 24.04 7.18
CA GLU A 30 -1.17 25.30 6.57
C GLU A 30 -1.77 26.21 7.63
N ASP A 31 -1.28 27.44 7.67
CA ASP A 31 -1.82 28.48 8.53
C ASP A 31 -2.82 29.33 7.75
N ARG A 32 -4.00 29.53 8.33
CA ARG A 32 -5.04 30.40 7.78
C ARG A 32 -5.39 31.51 8.77
N LEU A 33 -5.52 32.70 8.22
CA LEU A 33 -5.89 33.91 8.96
C LEU A 33 -7.42 34.06 8.94
N TYR A 34 -8.03 34.17 10.10
CA TYR A 34 -9.46 34.37 10.27
C TYR A 34 -9.73 35.63 11.09
N GLY A 35 -10.74 36.41 10.68
CA GLY A 35 -11.19 37.60 11.40
C GLY A 35 -10.87 38.92 10.67
N PRO A 36 -11.43 40.04 11.15
CA PRO A 36 -11.21 41.36 10.58
C PRO A 36 -9.79 41.88 10.87
N GLU A 37 -9.34 42.83 10.05
CA GLU A 37 -8.07 43.54 10.28
C GLU A 37 -8.05 44.14 11.70
N GLY A 38 -6.96 43.90 12.43
CA GLY A 38 -6.80 44.31 13.83
C GLY A 38 -7.26 43.30 14.88
N ASN A 39 -7.97 42.22 14.49
CA ASN A 39 -8.30 41.10 15.38
C ASN A 39 -8.23 39.76 14.63
N VAL A 40 -7.04 39.45 14.13
CA VAL A 40 -6.79 38.26 13.31
C VAL A 40 -6.37 37.09 14.20
N ARG A 41 -7.04 35.95 14.03
CA ARG A 41 -6.67 34.66 14.60
C ARG A 41 -5.95 33.82 13.55
N VAL A 42 -4.77 33.30 13.89
CA VAL A 42 -4.09 32.27 13.10
C VAL A 42 -4.65 30.91 13.50
N VAL A 43 -5.06 30.12 12.52
CA VAL A 43 -5.48 28.73 12.70
C VAL A 43 -4.57 27.85 11.86
N SER A 44 -3.73 27.04 12.53
CA SER A 44 -2.88 26.05 11.88
C SER A 44 -3.65 24.74 11.73
N THR A 45 -3.66 24.19 10.51
CA THR A 45 -4.30 22.91 10.21
C THR A 45 -3.27 21.95 9.65
N GLN A 46 -3.16 20.77 10.26
CA GLN A 46 -2.29 19.71 9.79
C GLN A 46 -3.03 18.74 8.87
N TYR A 47 -2.35 18.28 7.82
CA TYR A 47 -2.91 17.38 6.81
C TYR A 47 -1.82 16.56 6.14
N CYS A 48 -2.21 15.46 5.51
CA CYS A 48 -1.35 14.72 4.60
C CYS A 48 -1.62 15.17 3.17
N GLU A 49 -0.59 15.35 2.36
CA GLU A 49 -0.74 15.57 0.93
C GLU A 49 -0.70 14.25 0.17
N TRP A 50 -1.76 13.94 -0.56
CA TRP A 50 -1.86 12.77 -1.42
C TRP A 50 -2.34 13.20 -2.81
N GLU A 51 -1.49 13.05 -3.84
CA GLU A 51 -1.80 13.44 -5.23
C GLU A 51 -2.35 14.89 -5.36
N GLY A 52 -1.77 15.83 -4.60
CA GLY A 52 -2.20 17.22 -4.56
C GLY A 52 -3.49 17.48 -3.76
N LYS A 53 -4.08 16.46 -3.13
CA LYS A 53 -5.24 16.57 -2.24
C LYS A 53 -4.81 16.62 -0.78
N LYS A 54 -5.52 17.43 0.00
CA LYS A 54 -5.33 17.55 1.45
C LYS A 54 -6.21 16.54 2.16
N MET A 55 -5.58 15.53 2.76
CA MET A 55 -6.23 14.48 3.51
C MET A 55 -6.13 14.78 5.00
N MET A 56 -7.26 14.82 5.70
CA MET A 56 -7.29 15.16 7.12
C MET A 56 -6.72 14.02 7.96
N ILE A 57 -6.09 14.38 9.09
CA ILE A 57 -5.63 13.40 10.08
C ILE A 57 -6.81 12.54 10.54
N GLY A 58 -6.59 11.22 10.65
CA GLY A 58 -7.60 10.23 11.00
C GLY A 58 -8.33 9.63 9.79
N SER A 59 -8.07 10.10 8.58
CA SER A 59 -8.65 9.51 7.37
C SER A 59 -7.90 8.24 6.93
N SER A 60 -8.66 7.28 6.40
CA SER A 60 -8.14 6.06 5.75
C SER A 60 -8.99 5.74 4.53
N TRP A 61 -8.35 5.35 3.42
CA TRP A 61 -9.02 5.06 2.16
C TRP A 61 -8.28 4.00 1.36
N LYS A 62 -8.97 3.41 0.37
CA LYS A 62 -8.37 2.57 -0.66
C LYS A 62 -8.30 3.33 -1.98
N THR A 63 -7.19 3.21 -2.69
CA THR A 63 -7.02 3.78 -4.04
C THR A 63 -7.59 2.84 -5.10
N THR A 64 -7.74 3.32 -6.33
CA THR A 64 -8.11 2.50 -7.50
C THR A 64 -7.04 1.47 -7.85
N GLY A 65 -5.78 1.70 -7.43
CA GLY A 65 -4.69 0.73 -7.53
C GLY A 65 -4.64 -0.27 -6.38
N CYS A 66 -5.69 -0.36 -5.57
CA CYS A 66 -5.77 -1.26 -4.42
C CYS A 66 -4.71 -1.03 -3.34
N GLU A 67 -4.24 0.21 -3.23
CA GLU A 67 -3.41 0.64 -2.10
C GLU A 67 -4.29 1.00 -0.92
N GLN A 68 -3.91 0.55 0.26
CA GLN A 68 -4.47 1.02 1.51
C GLN A 68 -3.66 2.23 1.98
N CYS A 69 -4.31 3.38 2.07
CA CYS A 69 -3.73 4.63 2.55
C CYS A 69 -4.35 5.07 3.88
N SER A 70 -3.56 5.76 4.69
CA SER A 70 -3.98 6.38 5.94
C SER A 70 -3.19 7.66 6.21
N CYS A 71 -3.88 8.69 6.70
CA CYS A 71 -3.27 9.90 7.20
C CYS A 71 -3.36 9.93 8.73
N SER A 72 -2.20 9.98 9.38
CA SER A 72 -2.10 10.05 10.85
C SER A 72 -1.25 11.24 11.28
N GLU A 73 -1.09 11.45 12.58
CA GLU A 73 -0.16 12.45 13.12
C GLU A 73 1.30 12.16 12.72
N ALA A 74 1.63 10.91 12.36
CA ALA A 74 2.95 10.56 11.84
C ALA A 74 3.14 10.96 10.37
N GLY A 75 2.07 11.31 9.64
CA GLY A 75 2.09 11.59 8.21
C GLY A 75 1.25 10.61 7.38
N LEU A 76 1.46 10.66 6.07
CA LEU A 76 0.83 9.78 5.09
C LEU A 76 1.54 8.44 5.08
N PHE A 77 0.76 7.37 5.18
CA PHE A 77 1.23 6.01 4.94
C PHE A 77 0.33 5.35 3.91
N CYS A 78 0.93 4.78 2.86
CA CYS A 78 0.24 3.98 1.87
C CYS A 78 0.99 2.67 1.64
N ALA A 79 0.24 1.60 1.47
CA ALA A 79 0.77 0.27 1.18
C ALA A 79 -0.12 -0.47 0.19
N GLY A 80 0.49 -1.04 -0.85
CA GLY A 80 -0.17 -1.93 -1.80
C GLY A 80 0.12 -3.40 -1.52
N SER A 81 -0.78 -4.29 -1.94
CA SER A 81 -0.50 -5.72 -1.96
C SER A 81 0.63 -6.03 -2.93
N GLY A 82 1.40 -7.07 -2.59
CA GLY A 82 2.59 -7.40 -3.33
C GLY A 82 2.41 -8.41 -4.46
N ARG A 83 3.52 -8.90 -5.03
CA ARG A 83 3.47 -10.01 -5.99
C ARG A 83 2.79 -11.23 -5.39
N TYR A 84 1.74 -11.69 -6.05
CA TYR A 84 1.08 -12.95 -5.73
C TYR A 84 1.84 -14.10 -6.39
N LEU A 85 2.05 -15.18 -5.64
CA LEU A 85 2.53 -16.45 -6.21
C LEU A 85 1.33 -17.15 -6.86
N VAL A 86 1.21 -17.02 -8.18
CA VAL A 86 0.13 -17.62 -8.96
C VAL A 86 0.70 -18.83 -9.71
N PRO A 87 0.18 -20.05 -9.52
CA PRO A 87 0.58 -21.21 -10.31
C PRO A 87 0.30 -20.99 -11.81
N ASP A 88 1.12 -21.59 -12.69
CA ASP A 88 1.01 -21.37 -14.15
C ASP A 88 -0.36 -21.75 -14.76
N HIS A 89 -1.13 -22.62 -14.10
CA HIS A 89 -2.48 -23.04 -14.53
C HIS A 89 -3.59 -22.18 -13.93
N CYS A 90 -3.26 -21.18 -13.11
CA CYS A 90 -4.20 -20.25 -12.52
C CYS A 90 -3.99 -18.83 -13.03
N LEU A 91 -5.04 -18.03 -12.95
CA LEU A 91 -4.99 -16.58 -13.04
C LEU A 91 -5.45 -15.98 -11.73
N LEU A 92 -4.87 -14.86 -11.35
CA LEU A 92 -5.37 -14.04 -10.25
C LEU A 92 -6.22 -12.92 -10.82
N LEU A 93 -7.49 -12.89 -10.44
CA LEU A 93 -8.39 -11.78 -10.67
C LEU A 93 -8.36 -10.85 -9.47
N VAL A 94 -8.35 -9.54 -9.73
CA VAL A 94 -8.51 -8.49 -8.72
C VAL A 94 -9.72 -7.66 -9.13
N ASP A 95 -10.75 -7.63 -8.29
CA ASP A 95 -11.97 -6.87 -8.57
C ASP A 95 -11.84 -5.39 -8.21
N GLU A 96 -12.86 -4.60 -8.53
CA GLU A 96 -12.92 -3.17 -8.21
C GLU A 96 -12.96 -2.86 -6.69
N THR A 97 -13.25 -3.87 -5.87
CA THR A 97 -13.24 -3.77 -4.40
C THR A 97 -11.90 -4.22 -3.80
N CYS A 98 -10.93 -4.56 -4.65
CA CYS A 98 -9.61 -5.07 -4.31
C CYS A 98 -9.64 -6.43 -3.61
N GLN A 99 -10.65 -7.24 -3.89
CA GLN A 99 -10.66 -8.65 -3.53
C GLN A 99 -9.97 -9.46 -4.63
N THR A 100 -9.31 -10.52 -4.19
CA THR A 100 -8.53 -11.37 -5.07
C THR A 100 -9.16 -12.75 -5.18
N GLU A 101 -9.27 -13.27 -6.40
CA GLU A 101 -9.77 -14.60 -6.69
C GLU A 101 -8.79 -15.36 -7.59
N LEU A 102 -8.59 -16.65 -7.32
CA LEU A 102 -7.79 -17.55 -8.16
C LEU A 102 -8.72 -18.37 -9.04
N VAL A 103 -8.58 -18.24 -10.34
CA VAL A 103 -9.41 -18.92 -11.37
C VAL A 103 -8.54 -19.74 -12.31
N ASP A 104 -9.12 -20.71 -13.00
CA ASP A 104 -8.37 -21.51 -14.00
C ASP A 104 -7.91 -20.61 -15.16
N ALA A 105 -6.68 -20.80 -15.63
CA ALA A 105 -6.12 -19.99 -16.69
C ALA A 105 -6.80 -20.18 -18.05
N ASN A 106 -7.44 -21.33 -18.27
CA ASN A 106 -8.19 -21.66 -19.48
C ASN A 106 -9.68 -21.35 -19.35
N ASP A 107 -10.22 -21.30 -18.13
CA ASP A 107 -11.61 -20.95 -17.85
C ASP A 107 -11.74 -20.04 -16.61
N PRO A 108 -11.85 -18.71 -16.81
CA PRO A 108 -11.90 -17.74 -15.72
C PRO A 108 -13.20 -17.78 -14.90
N PHE A 109 -14.19 -18.59 -15.28
CA PHE A 109 -15.41 -18.81 -14.49
C PHE A 109 -15.29 -20.02 -13.55
N SER A 110 -14.21 -20.78 -13.66
CA SER A 110 -13.93 -21.95 -12.82
C SER A 110 -12.91 -21.57 -11.73
N PRO A 111 -13.17 -21.90 -10.44
CA PRO A 111 -12.20 -21.66 -9.39
C PRO A 111 -10.93 -22.47 -9.64
N CYS A 112 -9.76 -21.86 -9.47
CA CYS A 112 -8.52 -22.60 -9.56
C CYS A 112 -8.35 -23.45 -8.30
N GLY A 113 -8.36 -24.77 -8.45
CA GLY A 113 -7.99 -25.66 -7.37
C GLY A 113 -6.51 -25.49 -7.06
N MET A 114 -6.15 -25.17 -5.81
CA MET A 114 -4.78 -25.48 -5.36
C MET A 114 -4.57 -26.98 -5.56
N PRO A 115 -3.39 -27.44 -6.06
CA PRO A 115 -3.11 -28.87 -6.07
C PRO A 115 -3.32 -29.38 -4.65
N GLN A 116 -4.32 -30.23 -4.48
CA GLN A 116 -4.61 -30.89 -3.21
C GLN A 116 -3.31 -31.52 -2.77
N VAL A 117 -2.68 -30.99 -1.71
CA VAL A 117 -1.57 -31.69 -1.06
C VAL A 117 -2.21 -32.94 -0.47
N PHE A 118 -2.13 -34.05 -1.21
CA PHE A 118 -2.45 -35.36 -0.70
C PHE A 118 -1.55 -35.59 0.52
N HIS A 119 -2.07 -35.30 1.71
CA HIS A 119 -1.58 -35.90 2.93
C HIS A 119 -1.94 -37.38 2.85
N GLY A 120 -1.02 -38.16 2.28
CA GLY A 120 -1.10 -39.60 2.27
C GLY A 120 -1.27 -40.12 3.70
N LYS A 121 -2.26 -41.00 3.87
CA LYS A 121 -2.31 -41.99 4.93
C LYS A 121 -2.76 -43.30 4.32
#